data_AF-A0A6S6ZV74-F1
#
_entry.id   AF-A0A6S6ZV74-F1
#
_cell.length_a   1.000
_cell.length_b   1.000
_cell.length_c   1.000
_cell.angle_alpha   90.00
_cell.angle_beta   90.00
_cell.angle_gamma   90.00
#
_symmetry.space_group_name_H-M   'P 1'
#
loop_
_entity.id
_entity.type
_entity.pdbx_description
1 polymer ?
#
loop_
_entity_poly.entity_id
_entity_poly.type
_entity_poly.pdbx_seq_one_letter_code
_entity_poly.pdbx_strand_id
1 'polypeptide(L)'
;MNVNSANVGNVGLSNLAGMDIETALMMVQSERTKLLDSQLKSQIEEVQKRNEMTGALNDMQAKLNGMKGSLESKDAKPGDVVKGNVGTPTNDALAKDYAILAFKLGMDPAPVKATPIKDAQGNVTGANVTGLPTREGLEKAIPDLKSKLDAASNSQQMDMLRLQSLSNKRNEAFDTMTNFVKKMQDSRSSIIGNMR
;
A
#
# COMPACT_ATOMS: atom_id res chain seq x y z
N MET A 1 -26.66 68.34 -36.13
CA MET A 1 -26.47 66.90 -36.42
C MET A 1 -25.00 66.61 -36.14
N ASN A 2 -24.56 65.67 -35.32
CA ASN A 2 -25.19 64.51 -34.76
C ASN A 2 -24.49 64.21 -33.42
N VAL A 3 -25.27 64.05 -32.37
CA VAL A 3 -24.87 63.38 -31.14
C VAL A 3 -24.37 61.98 -31.48
N ASN A 4 -23.25 61.56 -30.90
CA ASN A 4 -23.22 60.20 -30.36
C ASN A 4 -22.30 60.10 -29.16
N SER A 5 -22.89 60.41 -28.01
CA SER A 5 -22.59 59.80 -26.72
C SER A 5 -22.74 58.28 -26.86
N ALA A 6 -21.71 57.61 -27.39
CA ALA A 6 -21.52 56.19 -27.14
C ALA A 6 -20.86 56.07 -25.77
N ASN A 7 -21.73 56.09 -24.78
CA ASN A 7 -21.67 55.38 -23.51
C ASN A 7 -20.77 54.13 -23.58
N VAL A 8 -19.45 54.30 -23.53
CA VAL A 8 -18.53 53.22 -23.20
C VAL A 8 -18.62 53.10 -21.70
N GLY A 9 -19.58 52.26 -21.31
CA GLY A 9 -19.88 51.94 -19.94
C GLY A 9 -18.60 51.69 -19.17
N ASN A 10 -18.60 52.25 -17.98
CA ASN A 10 -17.75 51.97 -16.82
C ASN A 10 -17.86 50.48 -16.38
N VAL A 11 -17.91 49.55 -17.33
CA VAL A 11 -17.92 48.10 -17.16
C VAL A 11 -16.49 47.64 -17.37
N GLY A 12 -15.62 47.91 -16.40
CA GLY A 12 -14.23 47.50 -16.50
C GLY A 12 -13.52 47.68 -15.18
N LEU A 13 -13.06 46.56 -14.62
CA LEU A 13 -12.15 46.38 -13.48
C LEU A 13 -12.79 45.91 -12.16
N SER A 14 -13.88 46.49 -11.66
CA SER A 14 -14.49 45.97 -10.41
C SER A 14 -15.24 44.64 -10.56
N ASN A 15 -15.63 44.26 -11.78
CA ASN A 15 -16.36 43.02 -12.06
C ASN A 15 -15.45 41.84 -12.50
N LEU A 16 -14.16 42.10 -12.76
CA LEU A 16 -13.21 41.09 -13.21
C LEU A 16 -12.45 40.44 -12.03
N ALA A 17 -12.23 41.20 -10.95
CA ALA A 17 -11.52 40.71 -9.76
C ALA A 17 -12.29 39.64 -8.96
N GLY A 18 -13.62 39.59 -9.06
CA GLY A 18 -14.45 38.56 -8.39
C GLY A 18 -14.48 37.22 -9.12
N MET A 19 -14.43 37.23 -10.45
CA MET A 19 -14.57 36.01 -11.26
C MET A 19 -13.28 35.18 -11.32
N ASP A 20 -12.12 35.84 -11.24
CA ASP A 20 -10.82 35.18 -11.29
C ASP A 20 -10.38 34.61 -9.94
N ILE A 21 -10.75 35.22 -8.81
CA ILE A 21 -10.41 34.70 -7.47
C ILE A 21 -11.20 33.42 -7.16
N GLU A 22 -12.48 33.37 -7.53
CA GLU A 22 -13.30 32.16 -7.35
C GLU A 22 -12.80 31.00 -8.22
N THR A 23 -12.42 31.29 -9.47
CA THR A 23 -11.84 30.31 -10.39
C THR A 23 -10.47 29.84 -9.90
N ALA A 24 -9.63 30.75 -9.40
CA ALA A 24 -8.35 30.44 -8.79
C ALA A 24 -8.51 29.58 -7.52
N LEU A 25 -9.46 29.90 -6.64
CA LEU A 25 -9.76 29.11 -5.45
C LEU A 25 -10.30 27.72 -5.82
N MET A 26 -11.18 27.63 -6.81
CA MET A 26 -11.67 26.33 -7.31
C MET A 26 -10.54 25.51 -7.93
N MET A 27 -9.61 26.15 -8.63
CA MET A 27 -8.41 25.51 -9.17
C MET A 27 -7.51 24.97 -8.04
N VAL A 28 -7.26 25.78 -7.00
CA VAL A 28 -6.48 25.37 -5.82
C VAL A 28 -7.14 24.21 -5.06
N GLN A 29 -8.46 24.25 -4.86
CA GLN A 29 -9.17 23.15 -4.20
C GLN A 29 -9.21 21.89 -5.07
N SER A 30 -9.33 22.04 -6.39
CA SER A 30 -9.21 20.94 -7.34
C SER A 30 -7.81 20.31 -7.30
N GLU A 31 -6.75 21.12 -7.28
CA GLU A 31 -5.37 20.65 -7.14
C GLU A 31 -5.13 19.95 -5.80
N ARG A 32 -5.62 20.52 -4.70
CA ARG A 32 -5.55 19.89 -3.37
C ARG A 32 -6.26 18.54 -3.36
N THR A 33 -7.42 18.44 -3.98
CA THR A 33 -8.19 17.19 -4.06
C THR A 33 -7.46 16.15 -4.90
N LYS A 34 -6.93 16.55 -6.07
CA LYS A 34 -6.09 15.69 -6.91
C LYS A 34 -4.84 15.19 -6.19
N LEU A 35 -4.20 16.05 -5.39
CA LEU A 35 -3.04 15.69 -4.59
C LEU A 35 -3.43 14.68 -3.49
N LEU A 36 -4.54 14.91 -2.78
CA LEU A 36 -5.06 13.98 -1.77
C LEU A 36 -5.43 12.63 -2.40
N ASP A 37 -6.04 12.61 -3.59
CA ASP A 37 -6.34 11.39 -4.34
C ASP A 37 -5.05 10.65 -4.74
N SER A 38 -4.02 11.37 -5.21
CA SER A 38 -2.73 10.77 -5.53
C SER A 38 -2.06 10.16 -4.31
N GLN A 39 -2.07 10.88 -3.16
CA GLN A 39 -1.52 10.37 -1.91
C GLN A 39 -2.30 9.16 -1.40
N LEU A 40 -3.63 9.19 -1.49
CA LEU A 40 -4.49 8.07 -1.12
C LEU A 40 -4.19 6.85 -2.00
N LYS A 41 -4.04 7.03 -3.31
CA LYS A 41 -3.68 5.95 -4.24
C LYS A 41 -2.33 5.33 -3.88
N SER A 42 -1.29 6.14 -3.70
CA SER A 42 0.03 5.65 -3.29
C SER A 42 -0.03 4.90 -1.96
N GLN A 43 -0.78 5.43 -0.99
CA GLN A 43 -0.94 4.79 0.31
C GLN A 43 -1.70 3.45 0.20
N ILE A 44 -2.69 3.33 -0.68
CA ILE A 44 -3.40 2.08 -0.94
C ILE A 44 -2.45 1.04 -1.55
N GLU A 45 -1.63 1.44 -2.53
CA GLU A 45 -0.64 0.55 -3.15
C GLU A 45 0.39 0.06 -2.12
N GLU A 46 0.86 0.94 -1.23
CA GLU A 46 1.76 0.56 -0.11
C GLU A 46 1.09 -0.40 0.87
N VAL A 47 -0.17 -0.17 1.21
CA VAL A 47 -0.94 -1.07 2.08
C VAL A 47 -1.18 -2.42 1.41
N GLN A 48 -1.45 -2.46 0.10
CA GLN A 48 -1.58 -3.71 -0.65
C GLN A 48 -0.26 -4.49 -0.64
N LYS A 49 0.87 -3.84 -0.98
CA LYS A 49 2.20 -4.47 -0.93
C LYS A 49 2.54 -4.97 0.47
N ARG A 50 2.21 -4.21 1.52
CA ARG A 50 2.40 -4.66 2.90
C ARG A 50 1.48 -5.82 3.27
N ASN A 51 0.22 -5.82 2.82
CA ASN A 51 -0.69 -6.95 3.05
C ASN A 51 -0.13 -8.23 2.40
N GLU A 52 0.36 -8.14 1.17
CA GLU A 52 1.03 -9.24 0.48
C GLU A 52 2.27 -9.72 1.24
N MET A 53 3.12 -8.79 1.70
CA MET A 53 4.32 -9.10 2.48
C MET A 53 3.97 -9.77 3.83
N THR A 54 3.02 -9.23 4.59
CA THR A 54 2.55 -9.80 5.86
C THR A 54 1.95 -11.19 5.65
N GLY A 55 1.16 -11.38 4.59
CA GLY A 55 0.62 -12.69 4.22
C GLY A 55 1.73 -13.70 3.94
N ALA A 56 2.70 -13.31 3.11
CA ALA A 56 3.84 -14.17 2.79
C ALA A 56 4.73 -14.47 4.00
N LEU A 57 4.95 -13.51 4.91
CA LEU A 57 5.68 -13.73 6.17
C LEU A 57 4.94 -14.69 7.11
N ASN A 58 3.61 -14.58 7.21
CA ASN A 58 2.78 -15.53 7.96
C ASN A 58 2.87 -16.95 7.36
N ASP A 59 2.78 -17.07 6.03
CA ASP A 59 2.93 -18.35 5.35
C ASP A 59 4.31 -18.96 5.57
N MET A 60 5.37 -18.14 5.51
CA MET A 60 6.74 -18.57 5.81
C MET A 60 6.86 -19.04 7.27
N GLN A 61 6.29 -18.31 8.23
CA GLN A 61 6.30 -18.72 9.63
C GLN A 61 5.54 -20.04 9.86
N ALA A 62 4.38 -20.21 9.23
CA ALA A 62 3.60 -21.44 9.30
C ALA A 62 4.39 -22.63 8.74
N LYS A 63 5.09 -22.45 7.61
CA LYS A 63 5.94 -23.48 6.99
C LYS A 63 7.12 -23.87 7.88
N LEU A 64 7.84 -22.89 8.46
CA LEU A 64 8.95 -23.19 9.38
C LEU A 64 8.47 -23.84 10.68
N ASN A 65 7.31 -23.43 11.21
CA ASN A 65 6.70 -24.09 12.37
C ASN A 65 6.26 -25.52 12.05
N GLY A 66 5.74 -25.78 10.85
CA GLY A 66 5.42 -27.13 10.37
C GLY A 66 6.68 -28.01 10.29
N MET A 67 7.77 -27.49 9.73
CA MET A 67 9.06 -28.17 9.72
C MET A 67 9.60 -28.42 11.13
N LYS A 68 9.48 -27.45 12.05
CA LYS A 68 9.90 -27.59 13.45
C LYS A 68 9.09 -28.66 14.20
N GLY A 69 7.78 -28.77 13.95
CA GLY A 69 6.94 -29.80 14.57
C GLY A 69 7.41 -31.22 14.23
N SER A 70 7.98 -31.42 13.04
CA SER A 70 8.56 -32.72 12.66
C SER A 70 9.90 -33.05 13.36
N LEU A 71 10.52 -32.08 14.03
CA LEU A 71 11.77 -32.23 14.79
C LEU A 71 11.56 -32.54 16.28
N GLU A 72 10.32 -32.61 16.79
CA GLU A 72 9.99 -32.86 18.21
C GLU A 72 10.31 -34.29 18.71
N SER A 73 11.38 -34.91 18.22
CA SER A 73 12.06 -35.94 19.00
C SER A 73 12.75 -35.23 20.18
N LYS A 74 12.37 -35.58 21.41
CA LYS A 74 12.90 -35.01 22.68
C LYS A 74 14.45 -34.94 22.76
N ASP A 75 15.14 -35.66 21.88
CA ASP A 75 16.59 -35.83 21.81
C ASP A 75 17.29 -35.19 20.59
N ALA A 76 16.58 -34.45 19.72
CA ALA A 76 17.19 -33.90 18.50
C ALA A 76 18.19 -32.77 18.80
N LYS A 77 19.42 -32.93 18.33
CA LYS A 77 20.55 -32.02 18.58
C LYS A 77 20.50 -30.80 17.64
N PRO A 78 21.17 -29.68 17.96
CA PRO A 78 21.13 -28.45 17.15
C PRO A 78 21.54 -28.62 15.67
N GLY A 79 22.40 -29.61 15.39
CA GLY A 79 22.86 -29.95 14.04
C GLY A 79 21.95 -30.90 13.25
N ASP A 80 20.89 -31.42 13.86
CA ASP A 80 19.98 -32.34 13.16
C ASP A 80 19.16 -31.58 12.12
N VAL A 81 19.20 -32.08 10.89
CA VAL A 81 18.39 -31.60 9.78
C VAL A 81 16.96 -32.10 9.91
N VAL A 82 16.01 -31.28 9.49
CA VAL A 82 14.64 -31.72 9.27
C VAL A 82 14.65 -32.91 8.30
N LYS A 83 13.92 -33.98 8.61
CA LYS A 83 13.78 -35.14 7.72
C LYS A 83 12.80 -34.81 6.58
N GLY A 84 13.23 -34.94 5.32
CA GLY A 84 12.48 -34.48 4.14
C GLY A 84 11.09 -35.09 3.93
N ASN A 85 10.92 -36.37 4.27
CA ASN A 85 9.69 -37.14 4.04
C ASN A 85 8.78 -37.31 5.27
N VAL A 86 8.81 -36.36 6.22
CA VAL A 86 7.95 -36.40 7.42
C VAL A 86 6.81 -35.38 7.28
N GLY A 87 5.57 -35.79 7.54
CA GLY A 87 4.36 -34.94 7.51
C GLY A 87 3.64 -34.86 6.15
N THR A 88 2.40 -34.34 6.16
CA THR A 88 1.59 -33.98 4.98
C THR A 88 1.22 -32.50 5.04
N PRO A 89 1.70 -31.63 4.13
CA PRO A 89 2.67 -31.86 3.05
C PRO A 89 4.11 -32.12 3.56
N THR A 90 4.96 -32.73 2.73
CA THR A 90 6.32 -33.14 3.12
C THR A 90 7.21 -31.94 3.45
N ASN A 91 8.16 -32.12 4.36
CA ASN A 91 9.13 -31.08 4.70
C ASN A 91 9.95 -30.58 3.50
N ASP A 92 10.21 -31.44 2.51
CA ASP A 92 10.82 -31.05 1.23
C ASP A 92 9.93 -30.10 0.41
N ALA A 93 8.61 -30.32 0.41
CA ALA A 93 7.66 -29.43 -0.24
C ALA A 93 7.56 -28.10 0.51
N LEU A 94 7.47 -28.14 1.84
CA LEU A 94 7.48 -26.95 2.68
C LEU A 94 8.77 -26.13 2.49
N ALA A 95 9.92 -26.78 2.33
CA ALA A 95 11.21 -26.12 2.15
C ALA A 95 11.31 -25.47 0.77
N LYS A 96 10.81 -26.12 -0.28
CA LYS A 96 10.71 -25.54 -1.62
C LYS A 96 9.80 -24.31 -1.60
N ASP A 97 8.63 -24.43 -0.99
CA ASP A 97 7.67 -23.34 -0.94
C ASP A 97 8.14 -22.17 -0.06
N TYR A 98 8.85 -22.44 1.04
CA TYR A 98 9.51 -21.41 1.85
C TYR A 98 10.58 -20.68 1.04
N ALA A 99 11.46 -21.42 0.36
CA ALA A 99 12.52 -20.82 -0.45
C ALA A 99 11.95 -19.97 -1.61
N ILE A 100 10.90 -20.46 -2.29
CA ILE A 100 10.22 -19.68 -3.35
C ILE A 100 9.67 -18.36 -2.79
N LEU A 101 9.02 -18.39 -1.64
CA LEU A 101 8.50 -17.18 -0.99
C LEU A 101 9.63 -16.23 -0.55
N ALA A 102 10.68 -16.75 0.08
CA ALA A 102 11.84 -15.96 0.49
C ALA A 102 12.47 -15.23 -0.71
N PHE A 103 12.72 -15.95 -1.80
CA PHE A 103 13.29 -15.39 -3.01
C PHE A 103 12.36 -14.39 -3.72
N LYS A 104 11.04 -14.62 -3.71
CA LYS A 104 10.05 -13.66 -4.26
C LYS A 104 10.02 -12.36 -3.46
N LEU A 105 10.24 -12.44 -2.15
CA LEU A 105 10.34 -11.28 -1.25
C LEU A 105 11.73 -10.64 -1.23
N GLY A 106 12.70 -11.15 -2.00
CA GLY A 106 14.08 -10.67 -1.98
C GLY A 106 14.83 -10.96 -0.66
N MET A 107 14.32 -11.88 0.14
CA MET A 107 14.91 -12.31 1.40
C MET A 107 15.83 -13.52 1.19
N ASP A 108 16.88 -13.61 2.02
CA ASP A 108 17.75 -14.79 2.06
C ASP A 108 16.93 -16.04 2.44
N PRO A 109 16.98 -17.13 1.65
CA PRO A 109 16.30 -18.39 1.95
C PRO A 109 16.86 -19.12 3.18
N ALA A 110 17.87 -18.60 3.87
CA ALA A 110 18.29 -19.12 5.17
C ALA A 110 17.07 -19.32 6.09
N PRO A 111 16.90 -20.49 6.73
CA PRO A 111 17.86 -21.59 6.94
C PRO A 111 17.79 -22.72 5.89
N VAL A 112 16.93 -22.60 4.88
CA VAL A 112 16.83 -23.58 3.79
C VAL A 112 17.92 -23.28 2.77
N LYS A 113 18.86 -24.21 2.56
CA LYS A 113 19.84 -24.05 1.47
C LYS A 113 19.12 -24.30 0.16
N ALA A 114 18.75 -23.23 -0.52
CA ALA A 114 18.10 -23.29 -1.81
C ALA A 114 18.78 -22.35 -2.79
N THR A 115 18.75 -22.71 -4.07
CA THR A 115 19.09 -21.80 -5.17
C THR A 115 17.82 -21.45 -5.93
N PRO A 116 17.57 -20.17 -6.26
CA PRO A 116 16.38 -19.79 -7.00
C PRO A 116 16.47 -20.33 -8.42
N ILE A 117 15.43 -21.02 -8.87
CA ILE A 117 15.21 -21.30 -10.28
C ILE A 117 14.55 -20.05 -10.84
N LYS A 118 15.27 -19.33 -11.69
CA LYS A 118 14.77 -18.11 -12.35
C LYS A 118 14.36 -18.46 -13.77
N ASP A 119 13.25 -17.89 -14.24
CA ASP A 119 12.92 -17.89 -15.65
C ASP A 119 13.90 -17.01 -16.46
N ALA A 120 13.77 -17.03 -17.78
CA ALA A 120 14.58 -16.19 -18.68
C ALA A 120 14.38 -14.66 -18.46
N GLN A 121 13.40 -14.25 -17.63
CA GLN A 121 13.06 -12.86 -17.32
C GLN A 121 13.51 -12.47 -15.90
N GLY A 122 14.20 -13.36 -15.17
CA GLY A 122 14.74 -13.10 -13.83
C GLY A 122 13.74 -13.32 -12.68
N ASN A 123 12.51 -13.75 -12.96
CA ASN A 123 11.51 -14.05 -11.93
C ASN A 123 11.74 -15.45 -11.36
N VAL A 124 11.56 -15.60 -10.04
CA VAL A 124 11.76 -16.87 -9.35
C VAL A 124 10.55 -17.77 -9.62
N THR A 125 10.73 -18.81 -10.43
CA THR A 125 9.70 -19.79 -10.81
C THR A 125 9.80 -21.10 -10.04
N GLY A 126 10.86 -21.28 -9.26
CA GLY A 126 11.03 -22.41 -8.37
C GLY A 126 12.25 -22.25 -7.46
N ALA A 127 12.47 -23.21 -6.57
CA ALA A 127 13.68 -23.26 -5.74
C ALA A 127 14.23 -24.69 -5.75
N ASN A 128 15.51 -24.83 -6.08
CA ASN A 128 16.21 -26.10 -5.91
C ASN A 128 16.74 -26.17 -4.47
N VAL A 129 15.99 -26.84 -3.60
CA VAL A 129 16.40 -27.08 -2.20
C VAL A 129 17.53 -28.10 -2.22
N THR A 130 18.74 -27.62 -1.96
CA THR A 130 19.98 -28.41 -1.87
C THR A 130 20.28 -28.86 -0.44
N GLY A 131 19.58 -28.29 0.56
CA GLY A 131 19.66 -28.73 1.95
C GLY A 131 18.46 -28.29 2.78
N LEU A 132 17.88 -29.26 3.50
CA LEU A 132 16.85 -29.04 4.49
C LEU A 132 17.40 -28.22 5.67
N PRO A 133 16.57 -27.37 6.30
CA PRO A 133 17.04 -26.52 7.37
C PRO A 133 17.40 -27.35 8.61
N THR A 134 18.46 -26.93 9.32
CA THR A 134 18.85 -27.51 10.60
C THR A 134 17.94 -27.00 11.72
N ARG A 135 17.81 -27.76 12.81
CA ARG A 135 17.09 -27.34 14.01
C ARG A 135 17.54 -25.95 14.50
N GLU A 136 18.85 -25.71 14.57
CA GLU A 136 19.41 -24.41 14.93
C GLU A 136 19.01 -23.30 13.96
N GLY A 137 19.00 -23.60 12.65
CA GLY A 137 18.58 -22.64 11.63
C GLY A 137 17.12 -22.26 11.76
N LEU A 138 16.23 -23.23 12.00
CA LEU A 138 14.81 -22.99 12.24
C LEU A 138 14.56 -22.22 13.54
N GLU A 139 15.27 -22.57 14.62
CA GLU A 139 15.14 -21.90 15.92
C GLU A 139 15.62 -20.45 15.88
N LYS A 140 16.55 -20.08 14.98
CA LYS A 140 16.96 -18.69 14.74
C LYS A 140 16.06 -17.95 13.75
N ALA A 141 15.59 -18.62 12.69
CA ALA A 141 14.79 -17.99 11.65
C ALA A 141 13.34 -17.71 12.07
N ILE A 142 12.72 -18.58 12.87
CA ILE A 142 11.35 -18.36 13.38
C ILE A 142 11.22 -17.05 14.19
N PRO A 143 12.09 -16.75 15.18
CA PRO A 143 12.00 -15.49 15.92
C PRO A 143 12.40 -14.27 15.07
N ASP A 144 13.34 -14.38 14.13
CA ASP A 144 13.66 -13.27 13.20
C ASP A 144 12.47 -12.93 12.30
N LEU A 145 11.84 -13.94 11.70
CA LEU A 145 10.63 -13.77 10.90
C LEU A 145 9.46 -13.27 11.72
N LYS A 146 9.33 -13.72 12.99
CA LYS A 146 8.35 -13.18 13.90
C LYS A 146 8.60 -11.70 14.18
N SER A 147 9.84 -11.30 14.43
CA SER A 147 10.19 -9.90 14.64
C SER A 147 9.88 -9.04 13.41
N LYS A 148 10.20 -9.53 12.21
CA LYS A 148 9.87 -8.87 10.94
C LYS A 148 8.36 -8.80 10.71
N LEU A 149 7.62 -9.85 11.05
CA LEU A 149 6.16 -9.87 10.98
C LEU A 149 5.55 -8.87 11.95
N ASP A 150 6.02 -8.83 13.20
CA ASP A 150 5.54 -7.89 14.21
C ASP A 150 5.84 -6.44 13.78
N ALA A 151 7.02 -6.18 13.20
CA ALA A 151 7.38 -4.88 12.63
C ALA A 151 6.51 -4.49 11.42
N ALA A 152 6.29 -5.42 10.48
CA ALA A 152 5.44 -5.21 9.31
C ALA A 152 3.97 -5.01 9.70
N SER A 153 3.48 -5.75 10.70
CA SER A 153 2.13 -5.64 11.25
C SER A 153 1.91 -4.30 11.93
N ASN A 154 2.85 -3.84 12.74
CA ASN A 154 2.78 -2.52 13.37
C ASN A 154 2.75 -1.39 12.32
N SER A 155 3.61 -1.49 11.30
CA SER A 155 3.61 -0.53 10.18
C SER A 155 2.30 -0.57 9.38
N GLN A 156 1.70 -1.75 9.18
CA GLN A 156 0.39 -1.92 8.52
C GLN A 156 -0.74 -1.25 9.31
N GLN A 157 -0.76 -1.37 10.64
CA GLN A 157 -1.75 -0.70 11.48
C GLN A 157 -1.64 0.83 11.36
N MET A 158 -0.41 1.36 11.36
CA MET A 158 -0.19 2.81 11.18
C MET A 158 -0.69 3.30 9.82
N ASP A 159 -0.43 2.56 8.75
CA ASP A 159 -0.87 2.97 7.43
C ASP A 159 -2.37 2.81 7.22
N MET A 160 -3.01 1.86 7.90
CA MET A 160 -4.48 1.79 7.92
C MET A 160 -5.09 3.02 8.61
N LEU A 161 -4.51 3.48 9.72
CA LEU A 161 -4.91 4.74 10.35
C LEU A 161 -4.66 5.94 9.42
N ARG A 162 -3.54 5.94 8.70
CA ARG A 162 -3.20 6.98 7.72
C ARG A 162 -4.15 6.97 6.53
N LEU A 163 -4.53 5.80 6.01
CA LEU A 163 -5.54 5.66 4.97
C LEU A 163 -6.90 6.16 5.44
N GLN A 164 -7.32 5.81 6.65
CA GLN A 164 -8.58 6.31 7.21
C GLN A 164 -8.54 7.84 7.37
N SER A 165 -7.43 8.39 7.87
CA SER A 165 -7.24 9.84 7.98
C SER A 165 -7.25 10.54 6.62
N LEU A 166 -6.55 10.00 5.62
CA LEU A 166 -6.54 10.53 4.26
C LEU A 166 -7.92 10.45 3.61
N SER A 167 -8.64 9.35 3.79
CA SER A 167 -10.02 9.19 3.32
C SER A 167 -10.95 10.21 3.95
N ASN A 168 -10.82 10.46 5.25
CA ASN A 168 -11.59 11.49 5.95
C ASN A 168 -11.27 12.89 5.42
N LYS A 169 -9.98 13.25 5.30
CA LYS A 169 -9.54 14.54 4.73
C LYS A 169 -10.00 14.74 3.29
N ARG A 170 -10.00 13.67 2.50
CA ARG A 170 -10.51 13.66 1.13
C ARG A 170 -12.00 13.95 1.11
N ASN A 171 -12.80 13.24 1.92
CA ASN A 171 -14.24 13.46 2.01
C ASN A 171 -14.57 14.89 2.47
N GLU A 172 -13.88 15.41 3.49
CA GLU A 172 -14.03 16.81 3.94
C GLU A 172 -13.68 17.81 2.83
N ALA A 173 -12.62 17.56 2.05
CA ALA A 173 -12.26 18.39 0.91
C ALA A 173 -13.34 18.34 -0.20
N PHE A 174 -13.92 17.17 -0.48
CA PHE A 174 -15.03 17.03 -1.42
C PHE A 174 -16.31 17.73 -0.95
N ASP A 175 -16.63 17.65 0.34
CA ASP A 175 -17.79 18.31 0.93
C ASP A 175 -17.62 19.83 0.90
N THR A 176 -16.44 20.34 1.27
CA THR A 176 -16.13 21.78 1.17
C THR A 176 -16.14 22.27 -0.28
N MET A 177 -15.64 21.49 -1.23
CA MET A 177 -15.70 21.81 -2.66
C MET A 177 -17.16 21.85 -3.15
N THR A 178 -17.97 20.85 -2.78
CA THR A 178 -19.38 20.79 -3.17
C THR A 178 -20.17 21.97 -2.58
N ASN A 179 -19.91 22.30 -1.32
CA ASN A 179 -20.53 23.46 -0.66
C ASN A 179 -20.07 24.79 -1.28
N PHE A 180 -18.81 24.89 -1.70
CA PHE A 180 -18.30 26.06 -2.42
C PHE A 180 -18.97 26.22 -3.78
N VAL A 181 -19.07 25.14 -4.58
CA VAL A 181 -19.76 25.15 -5.88
C VAL A 181 -21.25 25.49 -5.73
N LYS A 182 -21.94 24.92 -4.73
CA LYS A 182 -23.33 25.28 -4.43
C LYS A 182 -23.48 26.76 -4.10
N LYS A 183 -22.67 27.30 -3.18
CA LYS A 183 -22.69 28.73 -2.84
C LYS A 183 -22.39 29.63 -4.05
N MET A 184 -21.48 29.20 -4.93
CA MET A 184 -21.17 29.91 -6.18
C MET A 184 -22.36 29.89 -7.15
N GLN A 185 -23.04 28.76 -7.29
CA GLN A 185 -24.24 28.64 -8.10
C GLN A 185 -25.39 29.50 -7.54
N ASP A 186 -25.59 29.49 -6.22
CA ASP A 186 -26.60 30.30 -5.55
C ASP A 186 -26.30 31.80 -5.68
N SER A 187 -25.02 32.20 -5.55
CA SER A 187 -24.58 33.59 -5.78
C SER A 187 -24.85 34.03 -7.21
N ARG A 188 -24.47 33.22 -8.21
CA ARG A 188 -24.78 33.47 -9.63
C ARG A 188 -26.29 33.54 -9.88
N SER A 189 -27.06 32.64 -9.29
CA SER A 189 -28.52 32.62 -9.39
C SER A 189 -29.15 33.88 -8.76
N SER A 190 -28.63 34.35 -7.63
CA SER A 190 -29.08 35.60 -6.98
C SER A 190 -28.72 36.84 -7.80
N ILE A 191 -27.55 36.88 -8.43
CA ILE A 191 -27.16 37.98 -9.32
C ILE A 191 -28.06 38.00 -10.56
N ILE A 192 -28.30 36.85 -11.18
CA ILE A 192 -29.22 36.74 -12.33
C ILE A 192 -30.65 37.07 -11.90
N GLY A 193 -31.08 36.63 -10.71
CA GLY A 193 -32.39 36.90 -10.15
C GLY A 193 -32.63 38.38 -9.87
N ASN A 194 -31.64 39.12 -9.37
CA ASN A 194 -31.71 40.56 -9.15
C ASN A 194 -31.62 41.39 -10.44
N MET A 195 -31.25 40.77 -11.57
CA MET A 195 -31.20 41.42 -12.88
C MET A 195 -32.46 41.18 -13.75
N ARG A 196 -33.39 40.33 -13.31
CA ARG A 196 -34.70 40.14 -13.95
C ARG A 196 -35.75 41.03 -13.32
#